data_AF-A0A830G9U7-F1
#
_entry.id   AF-A0A830G9U7-F1
#
_cell.length_a   1.000
_cell.length_b   1.000
_cell.length_c   1.000
_cell.angle_alpha   90.00
_cell.angle_beta   90.00
_cell.angle_gamma   90.00
#
_symmetry.space_group_name_H-M   'P 1'
#
loop_
_entity.id
_entity.type
_entity.pdbx_description
1 polymer ?
#
loop_
_entity_poly.entity_id
_entity_poly.type
_entity_poly.pdbx_seq_one_letter_code
_entity_poly.pdbx_strand_id
1 'polypeptide(L)'
;MSDEGALRVVRVTGDATEHAGSGVGDADGVTVSHRRIGDAAGAAADADAILAGEDVARSEALAGLIRASDAVCVVADADADAGTAARTLRRAVEEEWRDFPVPAGERARLRALSARDFDDPTLRAHLGGMTTTARECLDARAGFIGLVDERHETFLTAEGVDLPDRERGRAICAHGITGDGALIVDDAAVSDRGARVAPDLGRYAGAPVIAGGERVGMLCVADDEGAFDEADGVVLERLAEQTSRYVERYGTT
;
A
#
# COMPACT_ATOMS: atom_id res chain seq x y z
N MET A 1 -30.69 23.36 -11.41
CA MET A 1 -29.39 23.18 -10.75
C MET A 1 -29.20 21.69 -10.63
N SER A 2 -28.57 21.11 -11.63
CA SER A 2 -28.49 19.68 -11.84
C SER A 2 -27.57 19.06 -10.80
N ASP A 3 -27.98 17.90 -10.27
CA ASP A 3 -27.27 17.04 -9.32
C ASP A 3 -26.05 16.35 -9.99
N GLU A 4 -25.27 17.09 -10.79
CA GLU A 4 -24.04 16.60 -11.41
C GLU A 4 -22.91 16.61 -10.37
N GLY A 5 -22.49 15.43 -9.91
CA GLY A 5 -21.12 15.23 -9.41
C GLY A 5 -20.92 14.98 -7.92
N ALA A 6 -21.95 14.61 -7.15
CA ALA A 6 -21.74 14.15 -5.78
C ALA A 6 -21.11 12.75 -5.77
N LEU A 7 -19.88 12.62 -5.25
CA LEU A 7 -19.16 11.35 -5.15
C LEU A 7 -19.81 10.47 -4.08
N ARG A 8 -20.26 9.27 -4.45
CA ARG A 8 -20.83 8.28 -3.52
C ARG A 8 -19.69 7.45 -2.92
N VAL A 9 -19.48 7.63 -1.62
CA VAL A 9 -18.39 6.99 -0.89
C VAL A 9 -18.95 6.05 0.17
N VAL A 10 -18.42 4.84 0.25
CA VAL A 10 -18.66 3.93 1.37
C VAL A 10 -17.45 3.95 2.28
N ARG A 11 -17.62 4.44 3.51
CA ARG A 11 -16.61 4.32 4.54
C ARG A 11 -16.68 2.94 5.19
N VAL A 12 -15.54 2.25 5.23
CA VAL A 12 -15.42 0.92 5.84
C VAL A 12 -14.46 0.93 7.02
N THR A 13 -14.87 0.30 8.13
CA THR A 13 -14.08 0.09 9.35
C THR A 13 -14.30 -1.32 9.90
N GLY A 14 -13.43 -1.76 10.80
CA GLY A 14 -13.48 -3.08 11.44
C GLY A 14 -14.64 -3.21 12.43
N ASP A 15 -14.76 -2.25 13.37
CA ASP A 15 -15.86 -2.19 14.35
C ASP A 15 -16.69 -0.90 14.23
N ALA A 16 -17.97 -1.01 14.58
CA ALA A 16 -18.96 0.08 14.42
C ALA A 16 -18.94 1.14 15.55
N THR A 17 -17.83 1.32 16.26
CA THR A 17 -17.71 2.47 17.15
C THR A 17 -17.47 3.72 16.32
N GLU A 18 -18.56 4.39 15.95
CA GLU A 18 -18.58 5.83 15.70
C GLU A 18 -17.68 6.50 16.72
N HIS A 19 -16.56 7.10 16.34
CA HIS A 19 -15.99 8.29 16.97
C HIS A 19 -15.09 8.98 15.93
N ALA A 20 -15.52 10.16 15.49
CA ALA A 20 -14.78 11.10 14.63
C ALA A 20 -14.29 10.52 13.30
N GLY A 21 -15.24 10.24 12.39
CA GLY A 21 -14.89 10.11 10.99
C GLY A 21 -14.16 11.37 10.51
N SER A 22 -13.25 11.20 9.57
CA SER A 22 -12.42 12.22 8.91
C SER A 22 -13.16 13.43 8.31
N GLY A 23 -14.41 13.72 8.65
CA GLY A 23 -15.18 14.87 8.16
C GLY A 23 -15.43 14.85 6.65
N VAL A 24 -15.09 13.77 5.94
CA VAL A 24 -15.15 13.72 4.47
C VAL A 24 -16.56 13.95 3.94
N GLY A 25 -17.60 13.57 4.69
CA GLY A 25 -19.00 13.84 4.33
C GLY A 25 -19.41 15.31 4.39
N ASP A 26 -18.64 16.15 5.09
CA ASP A 26 -18.84 17.60 5.13
C ASP A 26 -18.05 18.33 4.02
N ALA A 27 -17.29 17.60 3.20
CA ALA A 27 -16.58 18.16 2.05
C ALA A 27 -17.50 18.27 0.83
N ASP A 28 -17.41 19.39 0.09
CA ASP A 28 -18.30 19.74 -1.03
C ASP A 28 -18.55 18.59 -2.01
N GLY A 29 -19.77 18.07 -2.09
CA GLY A 29 -20.14 17.05 -3.08
C GLY A 29 -19.56 15.66 -2.81
N VAL A 30 -19.35 15.27 -1.55
CA VAL A 30 -19.07 13.87 -1.17
C VAL A 30 -20.19 13.37 -0.27
N THR A 31 -20.87 12.30 -0.68
CA THR A 31 -21.89 11.63 0.15
C THR A 31 -21.29 10.37 0.73
N VAL A 32 -21.12 10.31 2.06
CA VAL A 32 -20.50 9.17 2.75
C VAL A 32 -21.58 8.32 3.44
N SER A 33 -21.57 7.02 3.17
CA SER A 33 -22.31 6.03 3.96
C SER A 33 -21.33 5.14 4.71
N HIS A 34 -21.68 4.73 5.93
CA HIS A 34 -20.79 3.96 6.80
C HIS A 34 -21.20 2.48 6.82
N ARG A 35 -20.24 1.57 6.70
CA ARG A 35 -20.44 0.12 6.76
C ARG A 35 -19.31 -0.55 7.55
N ARG A 36 -19.63 -1.67 8.22
CA ARG A 36 -18.59 -2.61 8.64
C ARG A 36 -18.05 -3.32 7.41
N ILE A 37 -16.77 -3.65 7.42
CA ILE A 37 -16.14 -4.27 6.26
C ILE A 37 -16.80 -5.60 5.84
N GLY A 38 -17.26 -6.40 6.80
CA GLY A 38 -17.97 -7.65 6.53
C GLY A 38 -19.34 -7.49 5.84
N ASP A 39 -19.95 -6.31 5.94
CA ASP A 39 -21.28 -6.00 5.38
C ASP A 39 -21.19 -5.01 4.20
N ALA A 40 -19.97 -4.67 3.77
CA ALA A 40 -19.73 -3.59 2.82
C ALA A 40 -19.92 -3.99 1.35
N ALA A 41 -19.91 -5.28 1.01
CA ALA A 41 -19.91 -5.77 -0.37
C ALA A 41 -21.05 -5.18 -1.23
N GLY A 42 -22.29 -5.22 -0.73
CA GLY A 42 -23.43 -4.66 -1.46
C GLY A 42 -23.37 -3.14 -1.60
N ALA A 43 -22.88 -2.43 -0.58
CA ALA A 43 -22.75 -0.98 -0.63
C ALA A 43 -21.62 -0.54 -1.57
N ALA A 44 -20.51 -1.27 -1.58
CA ALA A 44 -19.36 -0.98 -2.42
C ALA A 44 -19.62 -1.24 -3.92
N ALA A 45 -20.54 -2.14 -4.26
CA ALA A 45 -20.93 -2.39 -5.65
C ALA A 45 -21.60 -1.17 -6.31
N ASP A 46 -22.32 -0.36 -5.52
CA ASP A 46 -23.01 0.84 -5.99
C ASP A 46 -22.22 2.14 -5.71
N ALA A 47 -21.02 2.05 -5.13
CA ALA A 47 -20.20 3.20 -4.76
C ALA A 47 -19.23 3.61 -5.86
N ASP A 48 -18.89 4.90 -5.90
CA ASP A 48 -17.83 5.39 -6.77
C ASP A 48 -16.45 5.18 -6.13
N ALA A 49 -16.38 5.23 -4.79
CA ALA A 49 -15.18 5.00 -4.02
C ALA A 49 -15.43 4.35 -2.64
N ILE A 50 -14.42 3.65 -2.14
CA ILE A 50 -14.32 3.13 -0.78
C ILE A 50 -13.34 4.03 -0.02
N LEU A 51 -13.74 4.47 1.18
CA LEU A 51 -12.86 5.11 2.15
C LEU A 51 -12.60 4.14 3.31
N ALA A 52 -11.45 3.48 3.29
CA ALA A 52 -11.06 2.55 4.33
C ALA A 52 -10.36 3.26 5.49
N GLY A 53 -10.69 2.85 6.71
CA GLY A 53 -9.88 3.17 7.88
C GLY A 53 -8.57 2.40 7.88
N GLU A 54 -7.56 2.95 8.55
CA GLU A 54 -6.25 2.31 8.74
C GLU A 54 -6.35 0.93 9.42
N ASP A 55 -7.32 0.77 10.32
CA ASP A 55 -7.61 -0.48 11.05
C ASP A 55 -7.94 -1.66 10.13
N VAL A 56 -8.43 -1.39 8.92
CA VAL A 56 -8.76 -2.41 7.92
C VAL A 56 -7.89 -2.37 6.67
N ALA A 57 -7.02 -1.36 6.53
CA ALA A 57 -6.19 -1.12 5.34
C ALA A 57 -5.40 -2.37 4.88
N ARG A 58 -4.89 -3.13 5.85
CA ARG A 58 -4.06 -4.32 5.62
C ARG A 58 -4.77 -5.63 5.97
N SER A 59 -6.11 -5.62 6.05
CA SER A 59 -6.93 -6.83 6.26
C SER A 59 -7.22 -7.59 4.96
N GLU A 60 -7.26 -8.92 4.99
CA GLU A 60 -7.66 -9.71 3.80
C GLU A 60 -9.08 -9.32 3.35
N ALA A 61 -9.97 -8.95 4.29
CA ALA A 61 -11.32 -8.49 3.99
C ALA A 61 -11.36 -7.23 3.10
N LEU A 62 -10.46 -6.26 3.31
CA LEU A 62 -10.39 -5.07 2.45
C LEU A 62 -9.87 -5.42 1.06
N ALA A 63 -8.81 -6.23 0.99
CA ALA A 63 -8.30 -6.71 -0.29
C ALA A 63 -9.42 -7.43 -1.07
N GLY A 64 -10.19 -8.30 -0.40
CA GLY A 64 -11.39 -8.96 -0.93
C GLY A 64 -12.43 -7.99 -1.48
N LEU A 65 -12.75 -6.96 -0.72
CA LEU A 65 -13.71 -5.93 -1.12
C LEU A 65 -13.25 -5.17 -2.36
N ILE A 66 -11.97 -4.77 -2.41
CA ILE A 66 -11.37 -4.09 -3.57
C ILE A 66 -11.48 -4.98 -4.81
N ARG A 67 -11.13 -6.26 -4.71
CA ARG A 67 -11.20 -7.18 -5.85
C ARG A 67 -12.62 -7.48 -6.33
N ALA A 68 -13.60 -7.39 -5.44
CA ALA A 68 -15.00 -7.68 -5.75
C ALA A 68 -15.78 -6.43 -6.20
N SER A 69 -15.14 -5.26 -6.22
CA SER A 69 -15.77 -3.97 -6.51
C SER A 69 -15.04 -3.23 -7.62
N ASP A 70 -15.80 -2.44 -8.36
CA ASP A 70 -15.28 -1.46 -9.32
C ASP A 70 -14.98 -0.10 -8.64
N ALA A 71 -15.11 0.02 -7.33
CA ALA A 71 -14.84 1.26 -6.62
C ALA A 71 -13.33 1.47 -6.41
N VAL A 72 -12.87 2.71 -6.55
CA VAL A 72 -11.50 3.06 -6.14
C VAL A 72 -11.39 3.02 -4.63
N CYS A 73 -10.26 2.58 -4.08
CA CYS A 73 -10.11 2.46 -2.64
C CYS A 73 -9.06 3.43 -2.11
N VAL A 74 -9.50 4.37 -1.27
CA VAL A 74 -8.61 5.27 -0.53
C VAL A 74 -8.55 4.85 0.93
N VAL A 75 -7.34 4.70 1.45
CA VAL A 75 -7.06 4.43 2.86
C VAL A 75 -6.73 5.75 3.54
N ALA A 76 -7.52 6.13 4.54
CA ALA A 76 -7.18 7.24 5.43
C ALA A 76 -6.37 6.72 6.61
N ASP A 77 -5.10 7.13 6.69
CA ASP A 77 -4.30 6.97 7.89
C ASP A 77 -4.78 7.90 9.01
N ALA A 78 -4.31 7.67 10.24
CA ALA A 78 -4.72 8.42 11.43
C ALA A 78 -4.50 9.94 11.32
N ASP A 79 -3.54 10.38 10.51
CA ASP A 79 -3.13 11.78 10.35
C ASP A 79 -3.84 12.49 9.17
N ALA A 80 -4.59 11.76 8.34
CA ALA A 80 -5.24 12.32 7.16
C ALA A 80 -6.40 13.27 7.51
N ASP A 81 -6.28 14.54 7.09
CA ASP A 81 -7.37 15.51 7.18
C ASP A 81 -8.47 15.25 6.13
N ALA A 82 -9.69 15.71 6.44
CA ALA A 82 -10.89 15.61 5.60
C ALA A 82 -10.67 16.06 4.15
N GLY A 83 -10.02 17.21 3.98
CA GLY A 83 -9.81 17.82 2.69
C GLY A 83 -8.80 17.03 1.87
N THR A 84 -7.76 16.48 2.51
CA THR A 84 -6.77 15.62 1.86
C THR A 84 -7.41 14.33 1.36
N ALA A 85 -8.14 13.62 2.23
CA ALA A 85 -8.87 12.42 1.83
C ALA A 85 -9.87 12.70 0.69
N ALA A 86 -10.65 13.78 0.77
CA ALA A 86 -11.63 14.14 -0.26
C ALA A 86 -10.97 14.51 -1.62
N ARG A 87 -9.81 15.19 -1.61
CA ARG A 87 -9.07 15.48 -2.84
C ARG A 87 -8.51 14.21 -3.48
N THR A 88 -7.98 13.31 -2.67
CA THR A 88 -7.43 12.04 -3.15
C THR A 88 -8.52 11.12 -3.69
N LEU A 89 -9.68 11.04 -3.03
CA LEU A 89 -10.85 10.31 -3.53
C LEU A 89 -11.26 10.79 -4.93
N ARG A 90 -11.43 12.11 -5.13
CA ARG A 90 -11.80 12.65 -6.45
C ARG A 90 -10.78 12.31 -7.52
N ARG A 91 -9.50 12.55 -7.23
CA ARG A 91 -8.42 12.24 -8.18
C ARG A 91 -8.36 10.74 -8.48
N ALA A 92 -8.48 9.88 -7.48
CA ALA A 92 -8.46 8.43 -7.69
C ALA A 92 -9.58 7.98 -8.63
N VAL A 93 -10.77 8.57 -8.51
CA VAL A 93 -11.90 8.31 -9.42
C VAL A 93 -11.64 8.86 -10.82
N GLU A 94 -11.17 10.11 -10.93
CA GLU A 94 -10.84 10.75 -12.22
C GLU A 94 -9.75 9.99 -12.99
N GLU A 95 -8.77 9.45 -12.27
CA GLU A 95 -7.64 8.69 -12.81
C GLU A 95 -7.90 7.18 -12.87
N GLU A 96 -9.06 6.72 -12.41
CA GLU A 96 -9.44 5.30 -12.38
C GLU A 96 -8.41 4.40 -11.68
N TRP A 97 -7.96 4.79 -10.48
CA TRP A 97 -7.06 3.98 -9.64
C TRP A 97 -7.80 2.81 -8.97
N ARG A 98 -7.93 1.71 -9.72
CA ARG A 98 -8.67 0.50 -9.37
C ARG A 98 -7.74 -0.64 -8.98
N ASP A 99 -8.28 -1.68 -8.34
CA ASP A 99 -7.59 -2.94 -7.97
C ASP A 99 -6.51 -2.85 -6.88
N PHE A 100 -6.23 -1.65 -6.34
CA PHE A 100 -5.28 -1.45 -5.25
C PHE A 100 -5.72 -0.35 -4.28
N PRO A 101 -5.27 -0.39 -3.01
CA PRO A 101 -5.53 0.68 -2.06
C PRO A 101 -4.58 1.87 -2.28
N VAL A 102 -5.10 3.08 -2.05
CA VAL A 102 -4.40 4.35 -2.26
C VAL A 102 -4.32 5.11 -0.93
N PRO A 103 -3.14 5.47 -0.42
CA PRO A 103 -3.03 6.35 0.75
C PRO A 103 -3.73 7.69 0.53
N ALA A 104 -4.44 8.22 1.54
CA ALA A 104 -5.10 9.52 1.47
C ALA A 104 -4.11 10.66 1.16
N GLY A 105 -2.84 10.52 1.54
CA GLY A 105 -1.73 11.42 1.23
C GLY A 105 -1.04 11.19 -0.11
N GLU A 106 -1.58 10.42 -1.06
CA GLU A 106 -0.88 9.93 -2.26
C GLU A 106 -0.07 10.98 -3.02
N ARG A 107 -0.60 12.20 -3.16
CA ARG A 107 0.10 13.29 -3.87
C ARG A 107 1.39 13.72 -3.15
N ALA A 108 1.43 13.67 -1.83
CA ALA A 108 2.63 13.95 -1.05
C ALA A 108 3.63 12.80 -1.18
N ARG A 109 3.15 11.56 -1.08
CA ARG A 109 3.93 10.34 -1.32
C ARG A 109 4.62 10.31 -2.67
N LEU A 110 3.89 10.57 -3.76
CA LEU A 110 4.45 10.62 -5.12
C LEU A 110 5.48 11.74 -5.29
N ARG A 111 5.26 12.90 -4.66
CA ARG A 111 6.26 13.98 -4.65
C ARG A 111 7.52 13.53 -3.92
N ALA A 112 7.39 12.91 -2.76
CA ALA A 112 8.52 12.44 -1.97
C ALA A 112 9.32 11.37 -2.71
N LEU A 113 8.65 10.47 -3.44
CA LEU A 113 9.27 9.51 -4.35
C LEU A 113 10.05 10.22 -5.45
N SER A 114 9.41 11.15 -6.18
CA SER A 114 10.05 11.85 -7.32
C SER A 114 11.17 12.81 -6.93
N ALA A 115 11.25 13.18 -5.65
CA ALA A 115 12.28 14.08 -5.12
C ALA A 115 13.59 13.35 -4.79
N ARG A 116 13.70 12.05 -5.07
CA ARG A 116 14.89 11.24 -4.79
C ARG A 116 15.53 10.72 -6.05
N ASP A 117 16.85 10.70 -6.06
CA ASP A 117 17.63 10.00 -7.07
C ASP A 117 17.90 8.57 -6.61
N PHE A 118 17.04 7.65 -7.02
CA PHE A 118 17.22 6.22 -6.73
C PHE A 118 18.26 5.55 -7.64
N ASP A 119 18.75 6.24 -8.67
CA ASP A 119 19.76 5.72 -9.59
C ASP A 119 21.20 6.04 -9.14
N ASP A 120 21.38 6.82 -8.07
CA ASP A 120 22.68 7.08 -7.47
C ASP A 120 23.41 5.75 -7.17
N PRO A 121 24.63 5.53 -7.70
CA PRO A 121 25.35 4.28 -7.53
C PRO A 121 25.66 3.92 -6.07
N THR A 122 25.86 4.92 -5.20
CA THR A 122 26.14 4.71 -3.78
C THR A 122 24.88 4.23 -3.07
N LEU A 123 23.74 4.87 -3.36
CA LEU A 123 22.44 4.43 -2.86
C LEU A 123 22.16 2.99 -3.34
N ARG A 124 22.29 2.71 -4.64
CA ARG A 124 22.07 1.37 -5.22
C ARG A 124 22.89 0.28 -4.52
N ALA A 125 24.16 0.55 -4.20
CA ALA A 125 25.00 -0.39 -3.47
C ALA A 125 24.48 -0.65 -2.03
N HIS A 126 24.05 0.39 -1.32
CA HIS A 126 23.45 0.24 0.01
C HIS A 126 22.12 -0.52 -0.03
N LEU A 127 21.24 -0.19 -0.97
CA LEU A 127 19.96 -0.88 -1.15
C LEU A 127 20.17 -2.36 -1.49
N GLY A 128 21.13 -2.68 -2.36
CA GLY A 128 21.50 -4.06 -2.66
C GLY A 128 21.92 -4.84 -1.42
N GLY A 129 22.81 -4.26 -0.61
CA GLY A 129 23.23 -4.88 0.66
C GLY A 129 22.09 -5.08 1.65
N MET A 130 21.12 -4.16 1.72
CA MET A 130 19.92 -4.32 2.57
C MET A 130 19.02 -5.45 2.07
N THR A 131 18.87 -5.59 0.75
CA THR A 131 18.16 -6.70 0.12
C THR A 131 18.81 -8.05 0.43
N THR A 132 20.13 -8.17 0.27
CA THR A 132 20.88 -9.37 0.65
C THR A 132 20.69 -9.68 2.14
N THR A 133 20.83 -8.67 2.99
CA THR A 133 20.72 -8.82 4.45
C THR A 133 19.34 -9.29 4.88
N ALA A 134 18.27 -8.72 4.32
CA ALA A 134 16.90 -9.14 4.63
C ALA A 134 16.67 -10.59 4.23
N ARG A 135 17.09 -10.97 3.02
CA ARG A 135 16.99 -12.34 2.51
C ARG A 135 17.72 -13.33 3.42
N GLU A 136 18.96 -13.04 3.82
CA GLU A 136 19.78 -13.92 4.64
C GLU A 136 19.32 -13.99 6.10
N CYS A 137 18.89 -12.87 6.69
CA CYS A 137 18.43 -12.84 8.09
C CYS A 137 17.15 -13.67 8.30
N LEU A 138 16.28 -13.73 7.30
CA LEU A 138 15.00 -14.43 7.36
C LEU A 138 15.04 -15.81 6.67
N ASP A 139 16.23 -16.27 6.25
CA ASP A 139 16.43 -17.52 5.49
C ASP A 139 15.46 -17.66 4.29
N ALA A 140 15.21 -16.55 3.61
CA ALA A 140 14.25 -16.48 2.52
C ALA A 140 14.89 -16.81 1.16
N ARG A 141 14.13 -17.40 0.24
CA ARG A 141 14.59 -17.69 -1.12
C ARG A 141 14.89 -16.41 -1.89
N ALA A 142 14.11 -15.34 -1.65
CA ALA A 142 14.21 -14.10 -2.38
C ALA A 142 14.10 -12.86 -1.48
N GLY A 143 14.77 -11.79 -1.87
CA GLY A 143 14.67 -10.47 -1.27
C GLY A 143 14.62 -9.40 -2.35
N PHE A 144 13.89 -8.30 -2.12
CA PHE A 144 13.80 -7.22 -3.08
C PHE A 144 13.37 -5.90 -2.43
N ILE A 145 13.66 -4.80 -3.11
CA ILE A 145 13.15 -3.47 -2.78
C ILE A 145 12.34 -2.97 -3.96
N GLY A 146 11.04 -2.77 -3.75
CA GLY A 146 10.11 -2.25 -4.75
C GLY A 146 9.66 -0.84 -4.38
N LEU A 147 9.73 0.09 -5.34
CA LEU A 147 9.14 1.43 -5.23
C LEU A 147 7.78 1.44 -5.90
N VAL A 148 6.79 2.03 -5.24
CA VAL A 148 5.42 2.09 -5.78
C VAL A 148 5.19 3.50 -6.30
N ASP A 149 5.01 3.68 -7.60
CA ASP A 149 4.63 4.96 -8.19
C ASP A 149 3.10 5.06 -8.36
N GLU A 150 2.62 5.95 -9.24
CA GLU A 150 1.19 6.14 -9.51
C GLU A 150 0.53 4.90 -10.14
N ARG A 151 1.27 4.15 -10.98
CA ARG A 151 0.74 3.08 -11.85
C ARG A 151 1.54 1.79 -11.80
N HIS A 152 2.75 1.79 -11.29
CA HIS A 152 3.67 0.65 -11.30
C HIS A 152 4.37 0.46 -9.96
N GLU A 153 4.88 -0.75 -9.79
CA GLU A 153 5.97 -1.05 -8.88
C GLU A 153 7.24 -1.30 -9.70
N THR A 154 8.30 -0.56 -9.40
CA THR A 154 9.63 -0.73 -10.01
C THR A 154 10.58 -1.32 -8.98
N PHE A 155 11.30 -2.38 -9.36
CA PHE A 155 12.23 -3.06 -8.47
C PHE A 155 13.62 -2.45 -8.57
N LEU A 156 14.10 -1.88 -7.47
CA LEU A 156 15.45 -1.30 -7.42
C LEU A 156 16.52 -2.38 -7.31
N THR A 157 16.20 -3.44 -6.59
CA THR A 157 17.08 -4.57 -6.32
C THR A 157 16.20 -5.79 -6.15
N ALA A 158 16.65 -6.92 -6.67
CA ALA A 158 16.00 -8.21 -6.51
C ALA A 158 17.08 -9.29 -6.49
N GLU A 159 17.02 -10.18 -5.50
CA GLU A 159 17.88 -11.33 -5.37
C GLU A 159 17.04 -12.59 -5.20
N GLY A 160 17.44 -13.69 -5.83
CA GLY A 160 16.73 -14.97 -5.75
C GLY A 160 15.42 -15.03 -6.54
N VAL A 161 15.09 -13.97 -7.27
CA VAL A 161 13.89 -13.87 -8.12
C VAL A 161 14.16 -12.90 -9.28
N ASP A 162 13.52 -13.15 -10.42
CA ASP A 162 13.49 -12.22 -11.55
C ASP A 162 12.14 -11.50 -11.55
N LEU A 163 12.15 -10.22 -11.19
CA LEU A 163 10.95 -9.41 -11.04
C LEU A 163 11.00 -8.26 -12.05
N PRO A 164 10.24 -8.34 -13.16
CA PRO A 164 10.02 -7.16 -14.00
C PRO A 164 9.12 -6.16 -13.26
N ASP A 165 9.17 -4.90 -13.67
CA ASP A 165 8.24 -3.88 -13.21
C ASP A 165 6.79 -4.39 -13.36
N ARG A 166 5.99 -4.15 -12.32
CA ARG A 166 4.60 -4.61 -12.24
C ARG A 166 3.66 -3.43 -12.32
N GLU A 167 2.48 -3.63 -12.91
CA GLU A 167 1.36 -2.71 -12.67
C GLU A 167 1.09 -2.65 -11.16
N ARG A 168 0.75 -1.47 -10.63
CA ARG A 168 0.50 -1.26 -9.20
C ARG A 168 -0.66 -2.11 -8.67
N GLY A 169 -1.70 -2.29 -9.48
CA GLY A 169 -2.78 -3.24 -9.19
C GLY A 169 -2.33 -4.69 -9.12
N ARG A 170 -1.09 -4.98 -9.55
CA ARG A 170 -0.45 -6.28 -9.47
C ARG A 170 0.64 -6.40 -8.40
N ALA A 171 0.77 -5.41 -7.51
CA ALA A 171 1.82 -5.34 -6.51
C ALA A 171 1.28 -5.56 -5.09
N ILE A 172 1.81 -6.56 -4.37
CA ILE A 172 1.52 -6.72 -2.93
C ILE A 172 2.01 -5.48 -2.15
N CYS A 173 3.14 -4.90 -2.57
CA CYS A 173 3.71 -3.70 -1.97
C CYS A 173 2.77 -2.50 -2.03
N ALA A 174 1.86 -2.42 -3.01
CA ALA A 174 0.84 -1.38 -3.07
C ALA A 174 -0.11 -1.41 -1.86
N HIS A 175 -0.34 -2.60 -1.29
CA HIS A 175 -1.08 -2.75 -0.03
C HIS A 175 -0.20 -2.39 1.17
N GLY A 176 1.08 -2.79 1.13
CA GLY A 176 2.06 -2.52 2.19
C GLY A 176 2.23 -1.03 2.50
N ILE A 177 2.32 -0.17 1.49
CA ILE A 177 2.53 1.28 1.67
C ILE A 177 1.35 2.03 2.32
N THR A 178 0.21 1.37 2.51
CA THR A 178 -1.02 1.99 3.05
C THR A 178 -1.17 1.87 4.57
N GLY A 179 -0.31 1.13 5.25
CA GLY A 179 -0.32 1.04 6.71
C GLY A 179 1.09 1.05 7.28
N ASP A 180 1.14 1.10 8.61
CA ASP A 180 2.39 1.14 9.34
C ASP A 180 2.94 -0.27 9.64
N GLY A 181 4.27 -0.40 9.58
CA GLY A 181 4.97 -1.63 9.91
C GLY A 181 4.87 -2.74 8.85
N ALA A 182 5.34 -3.93 9.20
CA ALA A 182 5.45 -5.06 8.29
C ALA A 182 4.08 -5.61 7.86
N LEU A 183 3.95 -5.97 6.58
CA LEU A 183 2.85 -6.73 6.01
C LEU A 183 3.34 -8.18 5.79
N ILE A 184 2.62 -9.14 6.39
CA ILE A 184 2.89 -10.57 6.23
C ILE A 184 1.72 -11.22 5.50
N VAL A 185 2.03 -12.02 4.49
CA VAL A 185 1.08 -12.78 3.67
C VAL A 185 1.52 -14.24 3.66
N ASP A 186 0.72 -15.09 4.32
CA ASP A 186 1.06 -16.51 4.52
C ASP A 186 1.21 -17.30 3.22
N ASP A 187 0.41 -16.98 2.20
CA ASP A 187 0.54 -17.54 0.85
C ASP A 187 -0.15 -16.61 -0.16
N ALA A 188 0.64 -15.99 -1.03
CA ALA A 188 0.20 -15.11 -2.08
C ALA A 188 -0.71 -15.83 -3.08
N ALA A 189 -0.52 -17.11 -3.37
CA ALA A 189 -1.33 -17.82 -4.37
C ALA A 189 -2.80 -17.98 -3.94
N VAL A 190 -3.08 -17.94 -2.64
CA VAL A 190 -4.44 -18.07 -2.08
C VAL A 190 -4.96 -16.80 -1.42
N SER A 191 -4.07 -15.85 -1.09
CA SER A 191 -4.49 -14.61 -0.46
C SER A 191 -5.24 -13.71 -1.41
N ASP A 192 -6.10 -12.92 -0.79
CA ASP A 192 -6.85 -11.87 -1.45
C ASP A 192 -5.91 -10.84 -2.08
N ARG A 193 -4.72 -10.66 -1.51
CA ARG A 193 -3.70 -9.74 -2.02
C ARG A 193 -2.84 -10.28 -3.13
N GLY A 194 -2.66 -11.60 -3.23
CA GLY A 194 -1.63 -12.19 -4.08
C GLY A 194 -2.17 -13.03 -5.24
N ALA A 195 -3.37 -13.64 -5.09
CA ALA A 195 -3.74 -14.81 -5.89
C ALA A 195 -3.78 -14.58 -7.41
N ARG A 196 -4.03 -13.35 -7.84
CA ARG A 196 -4.04 -12.95 -9.26
C ARG A 196 -2.86 -12.07 -9.69
N VAL A 197 -2.11 -11.56 -8.72
CA VAL A 197 -1.23 -10.41 -8.93
C VAL A 197 0.24 -10.73 -8.68
N ALA A 198 0.50 -11.63 -7.75
CA ALA A 198 1.82 -12.12 -7.44
C ALA A 198 1.80 -13.58 -6.96
N PRO A 199 1.13 -14.51 -7.67
CA PRO A 199 1.05 -15.91 -7.25
C PRO A 199 2.42 -16.60 -7.22
N ASP A 200 3.42 -15.98 -7.86
CA ASP A 200 4.81 -16.43 -7.97
C ASP A 200 5.68 -16.05 -6.77
N LEU A 201 5.17 -15.26 -5.81
CA LEU A 201 5.91 -14.90 -4.60
C LEU A 201 5.78 -15.93 -3.47
N GLY A 202 4.82 -16.85 -3.52
CA GLY A 202 4.57 -17.78 -2.42
C GLY A 202 4.24 -16.99 -1.13
N ARG A 203 4.93 -17.23 -0.04
CA ARG A 203 4.85 -16.44 1.19
C ARG A 203 5.57 -15.12 1.01
N TYR A 204 5.04 -14.07 1.59
CA TYR A 204 5.60 -12.73 1.47
C TYR A 204 5.64 -12.05 2.82
N ALA A 205 6.73 -11.33 3.09
CA ALA A 205 6.78 -10.34 4.15
C ALA A 205 7.49 -9.09 3.64
N GLY A 206 7.00 -7.91 4.01
CA GLY A 206 7.65 -6.66 3.63
C GLY A 206 7.38 -5.53 4.58
N ALA A 207 8.34 -4.62 4.73
CA ALA A 207 8.23 -3.44 5.59
C ALA A 207 8.42 -2.13 4.78
N PRO A 208 7.73 -1.04 5.16
CA PRO A 208 7.75 0.22 4.41
C PRO A 208 9.13 0.89 4.36
N VAL A 209 9.51 1.33 3.16
CA VAL A 209 10.64 2.24 2.93
C VAL A 209 10.12 3.67 2.85
N ILE A 210 10.71 4.55 3.64
CA ILE A 210 10.26 5.92 3.84
C ILE A 210 11.23 6.90 3.17
N ALA A 211 10.68 7.90 2.49
CA ALA A 211 11.42 9.06 2.01
C ALA A 211 10.56 10.32 2.19
N GLY A 212 11.14 11.40 2.70
CA GLY A 212 10.42 12.66 2.93
C GLY A 212 9.26 12.55 3.91
N GLY A 213 9.31 11.57 4.82
CA GLY A 213 8.21 11.24 5.73
C GLY A 213 7.10 10.39 5.12
N GLU A 214 7.22 9.97 3.86
CA GLU A 214 6.20 9.24 3.12
C GLU A 214 6.65 7.81 2.79
N ARG A 215 5.71 6.85 2.81
CA ARG A 215 5.95 5.43 2.46
C ARG A 215 6.06 5.27 0.94
N VAL A 216 7.27 5.30 0.39
CA VAL A 216 7.51 5.33 -1.06
C VAL A 216 7.66 3.95 -1.69
N GLY A 217 7.90 2.91 -0.88
CA GLY A 217 8.10 1.55 -1.33
C GLY A 217 8.19 0.57 -0.17
N MET A 218 8.69 -0.63 -0.44
CA MET A 218 8.80 -1.72 0.54
C MET A 218 10.13 -2.46 0.39
N LEU A 219 10.74 -2.86 1.52
CA LEU A 219 11.80 -3.88 1.58
C LEU A 219 11.11 -5.21 1.88
N CYS A 220 11.28 -6.19 1.01
CA CYS A 220 10.49 -7.42 1.03
C CYS A 220 11.36 -8.66 0.95
N VAL A 221 10.81 -9.76 1.45
CA VAL A 221 11.27 -11.12 1.23
C VAL A 221 10.12 -12.00 0.78
N ALA A 222 10.47 -13.07 0.08
CA ALA A 222 9.52 -14.07 -0.41
C ALA A 222 10.10 -15.47 -0.26
N ASP A 223 9.24 -16.47 -0.06
CA ASP A 223 9.62 -17.88 0.05
C ASP A 223 8.50 -18.82 -0.42
N ASP A 224 8.83 -20.04 -0.84
CA ASP A 224 7.86 -21.09 -1.17
C ASP A 224 7.57 -22.02 0.03
N GLU A 225 8.49 -22.06 1.01
CA GLU A 225 8.44 -22.88 2.23
C GLU A 225 8.46 -22.00 3.51
N GLY A 226 8.39 -22.61 4.70
CA GLY A 226 8.40 -21.88 5.97
C GLY A 226 7.12 -21.09 6.28
N ALA A 227 7.20 -20.12 7.19
CA ALA A 227 6.19 -19.09 7.43
C ALA A 227 6.91 -17.88 8.02
N PHE A 228 6.55 -16.68 7.59
CA PHE A 228 7.02 -15.46 8.24
C PHE A 228 6.11 -15.13 9.42
N ASP A 229 6.70 -14.74 10.54
CA ASP A 229 5.95 -14.38 11.74
C ASP A 229 6.16 -12.91 12.15
N GLU A 230 5.53 -12.52 13.25
CA GLU A 230 5.63 -11.16 13.78
C GLU A 230 7.08 -10.77 14.13
N ALA A 231 7.92 -11.72 14.54
CA ALA A 231 9.32 -11.45 14.84
C ALA A 231 10.13 -11.17 13.57
N ASP A 232 9.85 -11.89 12.48
CA ASP A 232 10.40 -11.60 11.15
C ASP A 232 9.97 -10.21 10.68
N GLY A 233 8.71 -9.84 10.92
CA GLY A 233 8.20 -8.49 10.68
C GLY A 233 9.01 -7.41 11.39
N VAL A 234 9.31 -7.60 12.69
CA VAL A 234 10.13 -6.67 13.48
C VAL A 234 11.56 -6.56 12.93
N VAL A 235 12.14 -7.66 12.44
CA VAL A 235 13.46 -7.62 11.79
C VAL A 235 13.38 -6.80 10.50
N LEU A 236 12.41 -7.06 9.63
CA LEU A 236 12.22 -6.31 8.38
C LEU A 236 11.99 -4.83 8.62
N GLU A 237 11.23 -4.45 9.64
CA GLU A 237 11.01 -3.04 10.00
C GLU A 237 12.32 -2.33 10.34
N ARG A 238 13.20 -2.97 11.11
CA ARG A 238 14.52 -2.40 11.45
C ARG A 238 15.41 -2.26 10.23
N LEU A 239 15.37 -3.25 9.33
CA LEU A 239 16.12 -3.20 8.09
C LEU A 239 15.55 -2.11 7.17
N ALA A 240 14.23 -2.02 7.03
CA ALA A 240 13.56 -1.00 6.24
C ALA A 240 13.80 0.42 6.80
N GLU A 241 13.92 0.57 8.12
CA GLU A 241 14.35 1.83 8.74
C GLU A 241 15.77 2.22 8.30
N GLN A 242 16.72 1.27 8.28
CA GLN A 242 18.07 1.55 7.76
C GLN A 242 18.05 1.85 6.26
N THR A 243 17.27 1.10 5.48
CA THR A 243 17.04 1.37 4.05
C THR A 243 16.54 2.79 3.83
N SER A 244 15.56 3.23 4.62
CA SER A 244 15.01 4.59 4.58
C SER A 244 16.08 5.65 4.91
N ARG A 245 16.93 5.40 5.91
CA ARG A 245 18.06 6.30 6.24
C ARG A 245 19.07 6.40 5.09
N TYR A 246 19.30 5.33 4.33
CA TYR A 246 20.14 5.38 3.14
C TYR A 246 19.50 6.19 2.03
N VAL A 247 18.20 6.02 1.78
CA VAL A 247 17.44 6.85 0.82
C VAL A 247 17.52 8.32 1.21
N GLU A 248 17.37 8.64 2.49
CA GLU A 248 17.47 10.03 2.97
C GLU A 248 18.86 10.63 2.79
N ARG A 249 19.90 9.83 3.01
CA ARG A 249 21.28 10.29 3.00
C ARG A 249 21.90 10.39 1.60
N TYR A 250 21.57 9.45 0.73
CA TYR A 250 22.24 9.27 -0.56
C TYR A 250 21.33 9.50 -1.76
N GLY A 251 20.01 9.43 -1.58
CA GLY A 251 19.03 9.65 -2.65
C GLY A 251 18.69 11.12 -2.86
N THR A 252 19.60 12.05 -2.60
CA THR A 252 19.36 13.49 -2.80
C THR A 252 19.80 13.92 -4.20
N THR A 253 18.93 14.63 -4.91
CA THR A 253 19.22 15.26 -6.21
C THR A 253 20.22 16.41 -6.12
#